data_AF-M1ZSW1-F1
#
_entry.id   AF-M1ZSW1-F1
#
_cell.length_a   1.000
_cell.length_b   1.000
_cell.length_c   1.000
_cell.angle_alpha   90.00
_cell.angle_beta   90.00
_cell.angle_gamma   90.00
#
_symmetry.space_group_name_H-M   'P 1'
#
loop_
_entity.id
_entity.type
_entity.pdbx_description
1 polymer ?
#
loop_
_entity_poly.entity_id
_entity_poly.type
_entity_poly.pdbx_seq_one_letter_code
_entity_poly.pdbx_strand_id
1 'polypeptide(L)'
;MMIEVAASIAYNKNKRYIIIVENNGAINNMQDDAMVEVVAELGINGPRPMRVGNIPQFYLGLLVNQVSCEKLLIDAYYEKSYNKALQAFTINRLINDGKKARKVLDALIEANKGYWPELK
;
A
#
# COMPACT_ATOMS: atom_id res chain seq x y z
N MET A 1 -19.14 -2.37 11.92
CA MET A 1 -18.59 -1.46 10.90
C MET A 1 -17.61 -0.46 11.51
N MET A 2 -17.68 0.78 11.03
CA MET A 2 -16.87 1.92 11.48
C MET A 2 -17.21 2.40 12.91
N ILE A 3 -18.49 2.29 13.34
CA ILE A 3 -18.92 2.68 14.70
C ILE A 3 -18.18 1.88 15.79
N GLU A 4 -17.91 0.59 15.54
CA GLU A 4 -17.18 -0.25 16.50
C GLU A 4 -15.71 0.15 16.61
N VAL A 5 -15.08 0.53 15.50
CA VAL A 5 -13.72 1.07 15.46
C VAL A 5 -13.65 2.38 16.24
N ALA A 6 -14.56 3.31 15.97
CA ALA A 6 -14.67 4.58 16.69
C ALA A 6 -14.90 4.37 18.20
N ALA A 7 -15.81 3.45 18.57
CA ALA A 7 -16.07 3.13 19.96
C ALA A 7 -14.87 2.48 20.66
N SER A 8 -14.06 1.68 19.95
CA SER A 8 -12.86 1.08 20.52
C SER A 8 -11.78 2.09 20.81
N ILE A 9 -11.62 3.11 19.95
CA ILE A 9 -10.74 4.25 20.20
C ILE A 9 -11.30 5.08 21.37
N ALA A 10 -12.55 5.52 21.27
CA ALA A 10 -13.17 6.45 22.23
C ALA A 10 -13.25 5.89 23.66
N TYR A 11 -13.50 4.58 23.81
CA TYR A 11 -13.65 3.93 25.11
C TYR A 11 -12.49 2.99 25.45
N ASN A 12 -11.34 3.13 24.76
CA ASN A 12 -10.13 2.33 24.97
C ASN A 12 -10.40 0.81 25.12
N LYS A 13 -11.28 0.26 24.27
CA LYS A 13 -11.78 -1.11 24.43
C LYS A 13 -10.73 -2.18 24.12
N ASN A 14 -9.64 -1.82 23.42
CA ASN A 14 -8.59 -2.74 22.98
C ASN A 14 -9.13 -3.97 22.24
N LYS A 15 -10.24 -3.81 21.52
CA LYS A 15 -10.80 -4.86 20.66
C LYS A 15 -9.88 -5.09 19.47
N ARG A 16 -9.91 -6.30 18.92
CA ARG A 16 -9.12 -6.69 17.76
C ARG A 16 -9.84 -6.38 16.47
N TYR A 17 -9.10 -5.78 15.55
CA TYR A 17 -9.56 -5.46 14.20
C TYR A 17 -8.45 -5.78 13.21
N ILE A 18 -8.81 -5.97 11.95
CA ILE A 18 -7.87 -6.00 10.84
C ILE A 18 -7.73 -4.55 10.35
N ILE A 19 -6.53 -3.98 10.44
CA ILE A 19 -6.25 -2.56 10.15
C ILE A 19 -4.94 -2.45 9.37
N ILE A 20 -4.88 -1.47 8.47
CA ILE A 20 -3.67 -1.09 7.75
C ILE A 20 -2.75 -0.27 8.67
N VAL A 21 -1.53 -0.76 8.91
CA VAL A 21 -0.50 -0.13 9.73
C VAL A 21 0.87 -0.25 9.06
N GLU A 22 1.85 0.52 9.49
CA GLU A 22 3.24 0.31 9.08
C GLU A 22 3.75 -1.03 9.62
N ASN A 23 4.50 -1.78 8.80
CA ASN A 23 4.89 -3.15 9.08
C ASN A 23 5.78 -3.23 10.33
N ASN A 24 6.91 -2.51 10.35
CA ASN A 24 7.85 -2.42 11.48
C ASN A 24 8.04 -3.77 12.22
N GLY A 25 8.40 -4.82 11.48
CA GLY A 25 8.59 -6.18 12.00
C GLY A 25 7.34 -7.00 12.33
N ALA A 26 6.11 -6.54 12.04
CA ALA A 26 4.89 -7.35 12.19
C ALA A 26 4.93 -8.59 11.28
N ILE A 27 5.28 -8.40 10.00
CA ILE A 27 5.69 -9.42 9.05
C ILE A 27 7.22 -9.32 8.90
N ASN A 28 7.92 -10.29 9.49
CA ASN A 28 9.35 -10.21 9.77
C ASN A 28 10.25 -10.31 8.52
N ASN A 29 9.78 -10.95 7.46
CA ASN A 29 10.52 -11.12 6.20
C ASN A 29 10.08 -10.15 5.09
N MET A 30 9.51 -8.99 5.46
CA MET A 30 9.08 -7.94 4.53
C MET A 30 9.60 -6.57 5.01
N GLN A 31 9.62 -5.57 4.13
CA GLN A 31 10.16 -4.23 4.40
C GLN A 31 9.43 -3.56 5.58
N ASP A 32 10.15 -2.86 6.46
CA ASP A 32 9.56 -2.26 7.66
C ASP A 32 8.63 -1.09 7.35
N ASP A 33 8.89 -0.37 6.26
CA ASP A 33 8.13 0.79 5.81
C ASP A 33 6.94 0.42 4.89
N ALA A 34 6.62 -0.87 4.77
CA ALA A 34 5.46 -1.33 4.04
C ALA A 34 4.19 -1.10 4.86
N MET A 35 3.13 -0.58 4.24
CA MET A 35 1.80 -0.58 4.86
C MET A 35 1.20 -1.98 4.71
N VAL A 36 0.84 -2.60 5.83
CA VAL A 36 0.35 -3.98 5.91
C VAL A 36 -0.98 -4.03 6.62
N GLU A 37 -1.85 -4.93 6.18
CA GLU A 37 -3.14 -5.16 6.82
C GLU A 37 -3.05 -6.39 7.73
N VAL A 38 -3.01 -6.15 9.04
CA VAL A 38 -2.82 -7.19 10.07
C VAL A 38 -3.79 -6.99 11.24
N VAL A 39 -3.92 -8.01 12.09
CA VAL A 39 -4.69 -7.90 13.33
C VAL A 39 -3.98 -6.94 14.29
N ALA A 40 -4.72 -5.96 14.81
CA ALA A 40 -4.24 -5.03 15.82
C ALA A 40 -5.28 -4.86 16.94
N GLU A 41 -4.79 -4.66 18.16
CA GLU A 41 -5.64 -4.15 19.25
C GLU A 41 -5.81 -2.64 19.09
N LEU A 42 -7.05 -2.17 19.07
CA LEU A 42 -7.35 -0.76 18.87
C LEU A 42 -7.84 -0.13 20.18
N GLY A 43 -7.09 0.86 20.66
CA GLY A 43 -7.41 1.65 21.85
C GLY A 43 -7.22 3.14 21.61
N ILE A 44 -7.16 3.91 22.70
CA ILE A 44 -7.04 5.38 22.64
C ILE A 44 -5.71 5.84 22.02
N ASN A 45 -4.66 5.04 22.17
CA ASN A 45 -3.32 5.32 21.63
C ASN A 45 -3.14 4.83 20.17
N GLY A 46 -4.24 4.47 19.49
CA GLY A 46 -4.19 3.91 18.14
C GLY A 46 -3.99 2.39 18.11
N PRO A 47 -3.68 1.83 16.92
CA PRO A 47 -3.54 0.39 16.73
C PRO A 47 -2.22 -0.13 17.30
N ARG A 48 -2.28 -1.27 17.98
CA ARG A 48 -1.12 -2.06 18.41
C ARG A 48 -1.10 -3.38 17.63
N PRO A 49 -0.30 -3.49 16.54
CA PRO A 49 -0.31 -4.66 15.67
C PRO A 49 0.25 -5.90 16.35
N MET A 50 -0.35 -7.05 16.02
CA MET A 50 0.12 -8.36 16.44
C MET A 50 1.15 -8.90 15.44
N ARG A 51 2.19 -9.59 15.95
CA ARG A 51 3.20 -10.22 15.09
C ARG A 51 2.59 -11.37 14.30
N VAL A 52 2.85 -11.37 12.99
CA VAL A 52 2.56 -12.46 12.05
C VAL A 52 3.75 -13.40 11.95
N GLY A 53 4.98 -12.86 12.00
CA GLY A 53 6.21 -13.63 11.81
C GLY A 53 6.61 -13.71 10.33
N ASN A 54 7.22 -14.82 9.92
CA ASN A 54 7.62 -15.02 8.52
C ASN A 54 6.46 -15.59 7.71
N ILE A 55 6.11 -14.95 6.60
CA ILE A 55 5.13 -15.48 5.65
C ILE A 55 5.80 -16.42 4.62
N PRO A 56 5.09 -17.44 4.10
CA PRO A 56 5.64 -18.33 3.08
C PRO A 56 6.07 -17.61 1.80
N GLN A 57 7.09 -18.16 1.13
CA GLN A 57 7.75 -17.56 -0.05
C GLN A 57 6.78 -17.16 -1.17
N PHE A 58 5.74 -17.95 -1.39
CA PHE A 58 4.72 -17.65 -2.40
C PHE A 58 4.02 -16.31 -2.13
N TYR A 59 3.51 -16.11 -0.92
CA TYR A 59 2.84 -14.87 -0.53
C TYR A 59 3.80 -13.70 -0.45
N LEU A 60 5.03 -13.94 0.02
CA LEU A 60 6.07 -12.92 0.03
C LEU A 60 6.34 -12.37 -1.37
N GLY A 61 6.49 -13.22 -2.38
CA GLY A 61 6.71 -12.77 -3.76
C GLY A 61 5.55 -11.95 -4.32
N LEU A 62 4.31 -12.32 -4.00
CA LEU A 62 3.12 -11.56 -4.39
C LEU A 62 3.08 -10.18 -3.74
N LEU A 63 3.25 -10.13 -2.42
CA LEU A 63 3.12 -8.90 -1.63
C LEU A 63 4.26 -7.93 -1.89
N VAL A 64 5.49 -8.43 -2.02
CA VAL A 64 6.67 -7.58 -2.33
C VAL A 64 6.52 -6.93 -3.71
N ASN A 65 6.04 -7.66 -4.72
CA ASN A 65 5.77 -7.08 -6.02
C ASN A 65 4.68 -5.98 -5.95
N GLN A 66 3.58 -6.25 -5.24
CA GLN A 66 2.47 -5.31 -5.13
C GLN A 66 2.84 -4.04 -4.35
N VAL A 67 3.48 -4.16 -3.19
CA VAL A 67 3.89 -2.98 -2.40
C VAL A 67 4.97 -2.17 -3.13
N SER A 68 5.80 -2.81 -3.96
CA SER A 68 6.76 -2.09 -4.82
C SER A 68 6.04 -1.25 -5.87
N CYS A 69 4.92 -1.76 -6.43
CA CYS A 69 4.07 -1.01 -7.36
C CYS A 69 3.47 0.22 -6.68
N GLU A 70 2.93 0.05 -5.47
CA GLU A 70 2.31 1.13 -4.69
C GLU A 70 3.33 2.20 -4.31
N LYS A 71 4.51 1.81 -3.81
CA LYS A 71 5.60 2.73 -3.46
C LYS A 71 6.07 3.53 -4.67
N LEU A 72 6.33 2.88 -5.82
CA LEU A 72 6.72 3.59 -7.05
C LEU A 72 5.65 4.56 -7.55
N LEU A 73 4.36 4.25 -7.34
CA LEU A 73 3.27 5.15 -7.72
C LEU A 73 3.24 6.39 -6.82
N ILE A 74 3.51 6.24 -5.52
CA ILE A 74 3.64 7.35 -4.58
C ILE A 74 4.92 8.16 -4.83
N ASP A 75 6.04 7.52 -5.17
CA ASP A 75 7.25 8.20 -5.63
C ASP A 75 6.94 9.06 -6.86
N ALA A 76 6.20 8.52 -7.83
CA ALA A 76 5.81 9.28 -9.02
C ALA A 76 5.00 10.53 -8.68
N TYR A 77 4.14 10.46 -7.66
CA TYR A 77 3.37 11.60 -7.17
C TYR A 77 4.28 12.67 -6.53
N TYR A 78 5.15 12.29 -5.59
CA TYR A 78 6.01 13.25 -4.88
C TYR A 78 7.12 13.82 -5.76
N GLU A 79 7.74 12.97 -6.60
CA GLU A 79 8.81 13.36 -7.52
C GLU A 79 8.29 13.97 -8.83
N LYS A 80 6.97 13.90 -9.07
CA LYS A 80 6.36 14.30 -10.35
C LYS A 80 7.00 13.59 -11.55
N SER A 81 7.27 12.29 -11.41
CA SER A 81 8.10 11.50 -12.33
C SER A 81 7.25 10.57 -13.20
N TYR A 82 7.22 10.83 -14.51
CA TYR A 82 6.58 9.94 -15.48
C TYR A 82 7.24 8.55 -15.47
N ASN A 83 8.56 8.50 -15.33
CA ASN A 83 9.30 7.23 -15.33
C ASN A 83 8.95 6.35 -14.13
N LYS A 84 8.77 6.91 -12.94
CA LYS A 84 8.33 6.16 -11.75
C LYS A 84 6.90 5.65 -11.92
N ALA A 85 6.00 6.47 -12.48
CA ALA A 85 4.64 6.02 -12.80
C ALA A 85 4.67 4.87 -13.82
N LEU A 86 5.49 4.97 -14.86
CA LEU A 86 5.64 3.92 -15.85
C LEU A 86 6.19 2.63 -15.24
N GLN A 87 7.18 2.71 -14.35
CA GLN A 87 7.71 1.55 -13.63
C GLN A 87 6.61 0.90 -12.78
N ALA A 88 5.85 1.69 -12.01
CA ALA A 88 4.73 1.19 -11.20
C ALA A 88 3.71 0.43 -12.07
N PHE A 89 3.27 1.03 -13.18
CA PHE A 89 2.34 0.39 -14.11
C PHE A 89 2.94 -0.87 -14.76
N THR A 90 4.24 -0.88 -15.04
CA THR A 90 4.91 -2.03 -15.68
C THR A 90 4.98 -3.24 -14.74
N ILE A 91 5.31 -3.02 -13.46
CA ILE A 91 5.47 -4.13 -12.50
C ILE A 91 4.15 -4.64 -11.92
N ASN A 92 3.06 -3.90 -12.11
CA ASN A 92 1.73 -4.33 -11.70
C ASN A 92 1.33 -5.62 -12.44
N ARG A 93 0.97 -6.67 -11.68
CA ARG A 93 0.62 -7.99 -12.22
C ARG A 93 -0.55 -8.00 -13.21
N LEU A 94 -1.45 -7.01 -13.15
CA LEU A 94 -2.58 -6.91 -14.08
C LEU A 94 -2.20 -6.29 -15.43
N ILE A 95 -1.03 -5.64 -15.50
CA ILE A 95 -0.50 -5.03 -16.73
C ILE A 95 0.65 -5.88 -17.28
N ASN A 96 1.71 -6.06 -16.49
CA ASN A 96 2.85 -6.96 -16.73
C ASN A 96 3.52 -6.84 -18.13
N ASP A 97 3.41 -5.67 -18.77
CA ASP A 97 4.01 -5.36 -20.07
C ASP A 97 4.30 -3.85 -20.17
N GLY A 98 5.56 -3.49 -20.44
CA GLY A 98 5.99 -2.08 -20.45
C GLY A 98 5.42 -1.24 -21.60
N LYS A 99 5.11 -1.86 -22.74
CA LYS A 99 4.50 -1.14 -23.89
C LYS A 99 3.02 -0.86 -23.60
N LYS A 100 2.31 -1.82 -23.02
CA LYS A 100 0.92 -1.68 -22.57
C LYS A 100 0.84 -0.69 -21.40
N ALA A 101 1.77 -0.75 -20.45
CA ALA A 101 1.88 0.19 -19.34
C ALA A 101 1.94 1.65 -19.83
N ARG A 102 2.82 1.94 -20.80
CA ARG A 102 2.92 3.27 -21.41
C ARG A 102 1.59 3.72 -22.02
N LYS A 103 0.98 2.90 -22.87
CA LYS A 103 -0.31 3.23 -23.52
C LYS A 103 -1.41 3.54 -22.50
N VAL A 104 -1.48 2.76 -21.42
CA VAL A 104 -2.48 2.98 -20.36
C VAL A 104 -2.15 4.24 -19.56
N LEU A 105 -0.89 4.45 -19.19
CA LEU A 105 -0.47 5.63 -18.43
C LEU A 105 -0.74 6.92 -19.21
N ASP A 106 -0.35 6.98 -20.49
CA ASP A 106 -0.59 8.14 -21.36
C ASP A 106 -2.10 8.47 -21.44
N ALA A 107 -2.95 7.45 -21.60
CA ALA A 107 -4.40 7.63 -21.64
C ALA A 107 -4.97 8.12 -20.29
N LEU A 108 -4.43 7.65 -19.17
CA LEU A 108 -4.86 8.08 -17.83
C LEU A 108 -4.41 9.50 -17.50
N ILE A 109 -3.21 9.91 -17.92
CA ILE A 109 -2.73 11.29 -17.74
C ILE A 109 -3.68 12.26 -18.46
N GLU A 110 -4.05 11.95 -19.70
CA GLU A 110 -5.02 12.74 -20.46
C GLU A 110 -6.39 12.79 -19.79
N ALA A 111 -6.92 11.64 -19.35
CA ALA A 111 -8.22 11.55 -18.70
C ALA A 111 -8.28 12.22 -17.31
N ASN A 112 -7.14 12.34 -16.62
CA ASN A 112 -7.04 12.89 -15.26
C ASN A 112 -6.40 14.29 -15.23
N LYS A 113 -6.37 15.01 -16.36
CA LYS A 113 -5.91 16.41 -16.40
C LYS A 113 -6.62 17.25 -15.35
N GLY A 114 -5.85 17.98 -14.56
CA GLY A 114 -6.35 18.82 -13.45
C GLY A 114 -6.58 18.08 -12.13
N TYR A 115 -6.54 16.74 -12.12
CA TYR A 115 -6.62 15.93 -10.89
C TYR A 115 -5.26 15.38 -10.46
N TRP A 116 -4.44 14.96 -11.43
CA TRP A 116 -3.09 14.46 -11.17
C TRP A 116 -2.06 15.59 -11.13
N PRO A 117 -0.94 15.41 -10.41
CA PRO A 117 0.21 16.28 -10.61
C PRO A 117 0.72 16.13 -12.04
N GLU A 118 1.31 17.20 -12.57
CA GLU A 118 2.03 17.13 -13.84
C GLU A 118 3.23 16.18 -13.70
N LEU A 119 3.31 15.17 -14.56
CA LEU A 119 4.40 14.20 -14.60
C LEU A 119 5.40 14.58 -15.70
N LYS A 120 6.68 14.63 -15.35
CA LYS A 120 7.79 14.99 -16.23
C LYS A 120 8.58 13.78 -16.69
#